data_AF-A0A8H3A313-F1
#
_entry.id   AF-A0A8H3A313-F1
#
_cell.length_a   1.000
_cell.length_b   1.000
_cell.length_c   1.000
_cell.angle_alpha   90.00
_cell.angle_beta   90.00
_cell.angle_gamma   90.00
#
_symmetry.space_group_name_H-M   'P 1'
#
loop_
_entity.id
_entity.type
_entity.pdbx_description
1 polymer ?
#
loop_
_entity_poly.entity_id
_entity_poly.type
_entity_poly.pdbx_seq_one_letter_code
_entity_poly.pdbx_strand_id
1 'polypeptide(L)' 'MNRQAPLSLFNPPTYPFYVFSETIDEAEFLLDQVPPPSSDEDPMVTKLRTKLSDLLGELRKGAEGTLQ' A
#
# COMPACT_ATOMS: atom_id res chain seq x y z
N MET A 1 -29.74 33.18 12.35
CA MET A 1 -28.33 32.89 12.67
C MET A 1 -27.91 31.69 11.85
N ASN A 2 -27.15 31.91 10.77
CA ASN A 2 -26.71 30.84 9.87
C ASN A 2 -25.18 30.92 9.82
N ARG A 3 -24.51 29.93 10.42
CA ARG A 3 -23.04 29.83 10.44
C ARG A 3 -22.65 28.57 9.69
N GLN A 4 -22.27 28.71 8.43
CA GLN A 4 -21.40 27.74 7.77
C GLN A 4 -20.34 28.50 6.99
N ALA A 5 -19.10 28.09 7.21
CA ALA A 5 -17.86 28.79 6.89
C ALA A 5 -17.56 28.81 5.37
N PRO A 6 -16.74 29.75 4.88
CA PRO A 6 -16.38 29.82 3.46
C PRO A 6 -15.56 28.60 3.03
N LEU A 7 -15.89 28.05 1.85
CA LEU A 7 -15.28 26.86 1.22
C LEU A 7 -13.82 27.04 0.76
N SER A 8 -13.10 28.05 1.26
CA SER A 8 -11.75 28.41 0.82
C SER A 8 -10.62 27.79 1.66
N LEU A 9 -10.92 26.89 2.61
CA LEU A 9 -9.93 26.31 3.51
C LEU A 9 -9.44 24.89 3.13
N PHE A 10 -9.84 24.37 1.97
CA PHE A 10 -9.36 23.08 1.49
C PHE A 10 -8.59 23.27 0.18
N ASN A 11 -7.41 23.87 0.29
CA ASN A 11 -6.38 23.70 -0.73
C ASN A 11 -5.53 22.51 -0.27
N PRO A 12 -5.80 21.27 -0.74
CA PRO A 12 -4.91 20.17 -0.40
C PRO A 12 -3.54 20.49 -1.03
N PRO A 13 -2.45 20.39 -0.28
CA PRO A 13 -1.13 20.46 -0.88
C PRO A 13 -1.06 19.41 -1.99
N THR A 14 -0.85 19.86 -3.22
CA THR A 14 -0.42 19.01 -4.32
C THR A 14 0.91 18.41 -3.88
N TYR A 15 0.93 17.16 -3.44
CA TYR A 15 2.15 16.44 -3.09
C TYR A 15 2.61 15.66 -4.32
N PRO A 16 3.68 16.07 -5.02
CA PRO A 16 4.12 15.36 -6.22
C PRO A 16 5.02 14.14 -5.92
N PHE A 17 5.16 13.69 -4.66
CA PHE A 17 6.20 12.71 -4.30
C PHE A 17 5.79 11.52 -3.40
N TYR A 18 4.51 11.35 -3.01
CA TYR A 18 4.11 10.19 -2.17
C TYR A 18 3.51 8.99 -2.92
N VAL A 19 3.35 9.08 -4.25
CA VAL A 19 2.50 8.12 -4.99
C VAL A 19 3.08 6.69 -5.04
N PHE A 20 4.40 6.51 -4.93
CA PHE A 20 5.02 5.17 -5.04
C PHE A 20 5.21 4.43 -3.70
N SER A 21 5.49 5.14 -2.60
CA SER A 21 5.57 4.50 -1.27
C SER A 21 4.18 4.11 -0.79
N GLU A 22 3.18 5.01 -0.94
CA GLU A 22 1.81 4.75 -0.48
C GLU A 22 1.21 3.46 -1.04
N THR A 23 1.49 3.13 -2.30
CA THR A 23 0.91 1.93 -2.94
C THR A 23 1.59 0.62 -2.54
N ILE A 24 2.91 0.62 -2.31
CA ILE A 24 3.63 -0.57 -1.82
C ILE A 24 3.32 -0.79 -0.34
N ASP A 25 3.34 0.29 0.46
CA ASP A 25 3.02 0.27 1.88
C ASP A 25 1.58 -0.21 2.14
N GLU A 26 0.62 0.23 1.31
CA GLU A 26 -0.78 -0.23 1.37
C GLU A 26 -0.91 -1.70 0.98
N ALA A 27 -0.21 -2.15 -0.07
CA ALA A 27 -0.26 -3.54 -0.50
C ALA A 27 0.33 -4.50 0.56
N GLU A 28 1.42 -4.11 1.22
CA GLU A 28 1.97 -4.84 2.37
C GLU A 28 1.01 -4.84 3.55
N PHE A 29 0.44 -3.68 3.90
CA PHE A 29 -0.53 -3.57 4.97
C PHE A 29 -1.73 -4.49 4.75
N LEU A 30 -2.27 -4.55 3.53
CA LEU A 30 -3.38 -5.44 3.19
C LEU A 30 -2.97 -6.92 3.23
N LEU A 31 -1.74 -7.25 2.79
CA LEU A 31 -1.23 -8.61 2.85
C LEU A 31 -1.06 -9.10 4.30
N ASP A 32 -0.64 -8.23 5.21
CA ASP A 32 -0.49 -8.53 6.63
C ASP A 32 -1.84 -8.78 7.33
N GLN A 33 -2.96 -8.29 6.77
CA GLN A 33 -4.31 -8.62 7.26
C GLN A 33 -4.78 -10.01 6.81
N VAL A 34 -4.11 -10.64 5.84
CA VAL A 34 -4.50 -11.97 5.38
C VAL A 34 -4.09 -13.00 6.43
N PRO A 35 -5.01 -13.84 6.94
CA PRO A 35 -4.67 -14.84 7.92
C PRO A 35 -3.63 -15.82 7.37
N PRO A 36 -2.80 -16.41 8.25
CA PRO A 36 -1.82 -17.40 7.84
C PRO A 36 -2.51 -18.60 7.13
N PRO A 37 -1.83 -19.25 6.18
CA PRO A 37 -2.36 -20.41 5.49
C PRO A 37 -2.75 -21.50 6.50
N SER A 38 -3.97 -22.02 6.38
CA SER A 38 -4.41 -23.20 7.12
C SER A 38 -3.97 -24.47 6.41
N SER A 39 -4.03 -25.63 7.09
CA SER A 39 -3.70 -26.93 6.50
C SER A 39 -4.60 -27.34 5.33
N ASP A 40 -5.80 -26.76 5.28
CA ASP A 40 -6.82 -27.06 4.27
C ASP A 40 -6.84 -26.01 3.14
N GLU A 41 -5.94 -25.03 3.18
CA GLU A 41 -5.84 -23.99 2.16
C GLU A 41 -5.35 -24.58 0.83
N ASP A 42 -5.92 -24.11 -0.28
CA ASP A 42 -5.48 -24.50 -1.61
C ASP A 42 -3.97 -24.18 -1.79
N PRO A 43 -3.13 -25.17 -2.15
CA PRO A 43 -1.70 -24.96 -2.33
C PRO A 43 -1.34 -23.84 -3.31
N MET A 44 -2.19 -23.58 -4.30
CA MET A 44 -2.01 -22.47 -5.24
C MET A 44 -2.18 -21.11 -4.55
N VAL A 45 -3.14 -20.98 -3.63
CA VAL A 45 -3.39 -19.74 -2.88
C VAL A 45 -2.21 -19.46 -1.95
N THR A 46 -1.72 -20.48 -1.23
CA THR A 46 -0.51 -20.34 -0.40
C THR A 46 0.68 -19.89 -1.24
N LYS A 47 0.89 -20.51 -2.41
CA LYS A 47 1.97 -20.16 -3.33
C LYS A 47 1.85 -18.74 -3.86
N LEU A 48 0.64 -18.28 -4.16
CA LEU A 48 0.39 -16.92 -4.64
C LEU A 48 0.67 -15.89 -3.54
N ARG A 49 0.26 -16.16 -2.29
CA ARG A 49 0.56 -15.30 -1.12
C ARG A 49 2.07 -15.10 -0.97
N THR A 50 2.85 -16.19 -1.00
CA THR A 50 4.31 -16.12 -0.89
C THR A 50 4.91 -15.28 -2.02
N LYS A 51 4.52 -15.54 -3.27
CA LYS A 51 5.03 -14.79 -4.43
C LYS A 51 4.69 -13.30 -4.38
N LEU A 52 3.52 -12.93 -3.87
CA LEU A 52 3.13 -11.54 -3.71
C LEU A 52 3.98 -10.85 -2.65
N SER A 53 4.23 -11.51 -1.51
CA SER A 53 5.14 -11.00 -0.47
C SER A 53 6.55 -10.76 -1.00
N ASP A 54 7.10 -11.74 -1.73
CA ASP A 54 8.44 -11.64 -2.33
C ASP A 54 8.52 -10.48 -3.33
N LEU A 55 7.52 -10.35 -4.21
CA LEU A 55 7.44 -9.27 -5.19
C LEU A 55 7.39 -7.89 -4.54
N LEU A 56 6.56 -7.70 -3.51
CA LEU A 56 6.48 -6.42 -2.79
C LEU A 56 7.83 -6.08 -2.12
N GLY A 57 8.51 -7.08 -1.55
CA GLY A 57 9.86 -6.90 -1.00
C GLY A 57 10.91 -6.55 -2.05
N GLU A 58 10.84 -7.13 -3.24
CA GLU A 58 11.72 -6.76 -4.37
C GLU A 58 11.44 -5.35 -4.89
N LEU A 59 10.16 -4.97 -5.01
CA LEU A 59 9.76 -3.62 -5.43
C LEU A 59 10.23 -2.55 -4.45
N ARG A 60 10.12 -2.78 -3.14
CA ARG A 60 10.63 -1.84 -2.12
C ARG A 60 12.15 -1.66 -2.23
N LYS A 61 12.90 -2.75 -2.34
CA LYS A 61 14.36 -2.69 -2.55
C LYS A 61 14.73 -1.94 -3.84
N GLY A 62 13.95 -2.12 -4.90
CA GLY A 62 14.14 -1.40 -6.17
C GLY A 62 13.80 0.08 -6.07
N ALA A 63 12.80 0.45 -5.29
CA ALA A 63 12.37 1.84 -5.08
C ALA A 63 13.34 2.64 -4.19
N GLU A 64 14.02 1.99 -3.23
CA GLU A 64 15.08 2.61 -2.42
C GLU A 64 16.32 3.00 -3.24
N GLY A 65 16.48 2.48 -4.45
CA GLY A 65 17.65 2.69 -5.33
C GLY A 65 17.50 3.75 -6.42
N THR A 66 16.33 4.35 -6.61
CA THR A 66 16.04 5.29 -7.71
C THR A 66 15.90 6.75 -7.31
N LEU A 67 16.02 7.07 -6.01
CA LEU A 67 16.18 8.44 -5.53
C LEU A 67 17.66 8.87 -5.66
N GLN A 68 18.11 9.20 -6.87
CA GLN A 68 19.35 9.96 -7.13
C GLN A 68 19.02 11.29 -7.81
#